data_AF-A0A938QJY8-F1
#
_entry.id   AF-A0A938QJY8-F1
#
_cell.length_a   1.000
_cell.length_b   1.000
_cell.length_c   1.000
_cell.angle_alpha   90.00
_cell.angle_beta   90.00
_cell.angle_gamma   90.00
#
_symmetry.space_group_name_H-M   'P 1'
#
loop_
_entity.id
_entity.type
_entity.pdbx_description
1 polymer ?
#
loop_
_entity_poly.entity_id
_entity_poly.type
_entity_poly.pdbx_seq_one_letter_code
_entity_poly.pdbx_strand_id
1 'polypeptide(L)'
;MNHANQDVKLERPRNIIICDNATWHKKKSLDWGSFEPVFLPPYSPDLNPIERLWLLIKAEWFADFFAKNREQLLDRIDRALLWVMNRPDDNQRTCSLERFT
;
A
#
# COMPACT_ATOMS: atom_id res chain seq x y z
N MET A 1 1.10 -6.31 -13.69
CA MET A 1 -0.12 -6.14 -12.87
C MET A 1 -1.24 -7.06 -13.35
N ASN A 2 -0.90 -8.27 -13.81
CA ASN A 2 -1.79 -9.01 -14.72
C ASN A 2 -3.05 -9.55 -14.02
N HIS A 3 -2.92 -9.99 -12.76
CA HIS A 3 -4.08 -10.40 -11.95
C HIS A 3 -4.93 -9.19 -11.51
N ALA A 4 -4.31 -8.07 -11.11
CA ALA A 4 -5.04 -6.85 -10.76
C ALA A 4 -5.89 -6.32 -11.94
N ASN A 5 -5.42 -6.49 -13.18
CA ASN A 5 -6.18 -6.15 -14.38
C ASN A 5 -7.43 -7.02 -14.60
N GLN A 6 -7.53 -8.18 -13.94
CA GLN A 6 -8.67 -9.10 -14.01
C GLN A 6 -9.63 -8.89 -12.82
N ASP A 7 -9.07 -8.60 -11.64
CA ASP A 7 -9.81 -8.63 -10.38
C ASP A 7 -10.37 -7.26 -9.95
N VAL A 8 -9.80 -6.15 -10.44
CA VAL A 8 -10.21 -4.80 -10.03
C VAL A 8 -11.23 -4.23 -10.99
N LYS A 9 -12.46 -3.97 -10.49
CA LYS A 9 -13.47 -3.22 -11.23
C LYS A 9 -13.16 -1.72 -11.15
N LEU A 10 -12.83 -1.12 -12.29
CA LEU A 10 -12.49 0.29 -12.37
C LEU A 10 -13.75 1.13 -12.58
N GLU A 11 -13.98 2.09 -11.68
CA GLU A 11 -15.12 3.00 -11.74
C GLU A 11 -14.77 4.36 -12.35
N ARG A 12 -13.47 4.63 -12.52
CA ARG A 12 -12.95 5.90 -12.98
C ARG A 12 -12.21 5.73 -14.32
N PRO A 13 -12.28 6.74 -15.21
CA PRO A 13 -11.60 6.70 -16.49
C PRO A 13 -10.07 6.72 -16.38
N ARG A 14 -9.53 7.21 -15.25
CA ARG A 14 -8.09 7.24 -14.98
C ARG A 14 -7.81 6.64 -13.60
N ASN A 15 -6.90 5.66 -13.56
CA ASN A 15 -6.54 4.93 -12.35
C ASN A 15 -5.03 5.01 -12.17
N ILE A 16 -4.59 5.66 -11.10
CA ILE A 16 -3.18 5.96 -10.86
C ILE A 16 -2.65 5.01 -9.79
N ILE A 17 -1.46 4.45 -10.02
CA ILE A 17 -0.71 3.71 -9.00
C ILE A 17 0.52 4.54 -8.66
N ILE A 18 0.65 4.94 -7.40
CA ILE A 18 1.85 5.58 -6.89
C ILE A 18 2.90 4.49 -6.60
N CYS A 19 4.09 4.62 -7.19
CA CYS A 19 5.18 3.66 -7.04
C CYS A 19 6.44 4.33 -6.47
N ASP A 20 7.18 3.58 -5.66
CA ASP A 20 8.56 3.92 -5.35
C ASP A 20 9.49 3.62 -6.55
N ASN A 21 10.79 3.81 -6.36
CA ASN A 21 11.78 3.62 -7.41
C ASN A 21 12.39 2.21 -7.46
N ALA A 22 11.78 1.20 -6.82
CA ALA A 22 12.32 -0.15 -6.87
C ALA A 22 12.41 -0.66 -8.32
N THR A 23 13.54 -1.30 -8.65
CA THR A 23 13.93 -1.59 -10.03
C THR A 23 12.93 -2.46 -10.79
N TRP A 24 12.18 -3.31 -10.08
CA TRP A 24 11.14 -4.15 -10.66
C TRP A 24 9.91 -3.39 -11.17
N HIS A 25 9.63 -2.18 -10.68
CA HIS A 25 8.53 -1.34 -11.18
C HIS A 25 8.88 -0.70 -12.51
N LYS A 26 10.17 -0.63 -12.87
CA LYS A 26 10.65 0.00 -14.11
C LYS A 26 10.94 -1.01 -15.23
N LYS A 27 10.65 -2.29 -15.00
CA LYS A 27 10.85 -3.32 -16.02
C LYS A 27 9.91 -3.08 -17.20
N LYS A 28 10.46 -3.01 -18.41
CA LYS A 28 9.70 -2.84 -19.65
C LYS A 28 8.68 -3.96 -19.90
N SER A 29 8.90 -5.14 -19.32
CA SER A 29 7.99 -6.28 -19.42
C SER A 29 6.78 -6.19 -18.49
N LEU A 30 6.70 -5.16 -17.64
CA LEU A 30 5.59 -4.99 -16.72
C LEU A 30 4.40 -4.40 -17.48
N ASP A 31 3.35 -5.19 -17.63
CA ASP A 31 2.06 -4.73 -18.10
C ASP A 31 1.28 -4.05 -16.97
N TRP A 32 0.99 -2.76 -17.15
CA TRP A 32 0.21 -1.94 -16.23
C TRP A 32 -1.30 -2.00 -16.51
N GLY A 33 -1.72 -2.56 -17.66
CA GLY A 33 -3.09 -2.62 -18.10
C GLY A 33 -3.81 -1.27 -18.03
N SER A 34 -4.84 -1.18 -17.20
CA SER A 34 -5.68 0.01 -17.06
C SER A 34 -5.20 1.00 -15.99
N PHE A 35 -4.01 0.77 -15.44
CA PHE A 35 -3.39 1.63 -14.45
C PHE A 35 -2.27 2.46 -15.07
N GLU A 36 -2.10 3.68 -14.56
CA GLU A 36 -1.01 4.57 -14.94
C GLU A 36 -0.05 4.70 -13.75
N PRO A 37 1.22 4.24 -13.87
CA PRO A 37 2.18 4.37 -12.81
C PRO A 37 2.69 5.81 -12.68
N VAL A 38 2.71 6.34 -11.46
CA VAL A 38 3.34 7.61 -11.11
C VAL A 38 4.45 7.33 -10.10
N PHE A 39 5.68 7.61 -10.51
CA PHE A 39 6.86 7.37 -9.68
C PHE A 39 7.13 8.56 -8.78
N LEU A 40 7.35 8.27 -7.49
CA LEU A 40 7.80 9.27 -6.54
C LEU A 40 9.22 9.76 -6.86
N PRO A 41 9.62 10.96 -6.42
CA PRO A 41 11.02 11.37 -6.47
C PRO A 41 11.91 10.37 -5.73
N PRO A 42 13.19 10.23 -6.13
CA PRO A 42 14.13 9.35 -5.43
C PRO A 42 14.20 9.66 -3.92
N TYR A 43 14.37 8.62 -3.11
CA TYR A 43 14.54 8.73 -1.65
C TYR A 43 13.46 9.55 -0.93
N SER A 44 12.21 9.49 -1.42
CA SER A 44 11.08 10.23 -0.84
C SER A 44 10.04 9.31 -0.18
N PRO A 45 10.41 8.53 0.86
CA PRO A 45 9.47 7.65 1.55
C PRO A 45 8.33 8.43 2.21
N ASP A 46 8.59 9.68 2.63
CA ASP A 46 7.58 10.56 3.25
C ASP A 46 6.43 10.91 2.29
N LEU A 47 6.66 10.81 0.97
CA LEU A 47 5.66 11.01 -0.06
C LEU A 47 4.89 9.74 -0.42
N ASN A 48 5.26 8.58 0.13
CA ASN A 48 4.61 7.31 -0.13
C ASN A 48 3.53 7.03 0.93
N PRO A 49 2.22 7.16 0.62
CA PRO A 49 1.18 7.08 1.63
C PRO A 49 1.10 5.73 2.35
N ILE A 50 1.56 4.64 1.70
CA ILE A 50 1.56 3.31 2.31
C ILE A 50 2.49 3.23 3.54
N GLU A 51 3.52 4.07 3.63
CA GLU A 51 4.42 4.11 4.78
C GLU A 51 3.68 4.55 6.05
N ARG A 52 2.74 5.49 5.94
CA ARG A 52 1.89 5.93 7.07
C ARG A 52 0.97 4.80 7.52
N LEU A 53 0.40 4.03 6.58
CA LEU A 53 -0.39 2.83 6.93
C LEU A 53 0.47 1.77 7.62
N TRP A 54 1.70 1.53 7.16
CA TRP A 54 2.59 0.58 7.81
C TRP A 54 2.99 1.01 9.22
N LEU A 55 3.21 2.31 9.45
CA LEU A 55 3.44 2.84 10.79
C LEU A 55 2.23 2.59 11.70
N LEU A 56 1.01 2.86 11.21
CA LEU A 56 -0.22 2.59 11.95
C LEU A 56 -0.37 1.09 12.27
N ILE A 57 -0.22 0.22 11.28
CA ILE A 57 -0.31 -1.24 11.47
C ILE A 57 0.69 -1.70 12.53
N LYS A 58 1.94 -1.23 12.45
CA LYS A 58 2.97 -1.60 13.43
C LYS A 58 2.61 -1.17 14.84
N ALA A 59 2.14 0.06 15.01
CA ALA A 59 1.75 0.59 16.31
C ALA A 59 0.55 -0.15 16.92
N GLU A 60 -0.48 -0.43 16.12
CA GLU A 60 -1.75 -0.98 16.61
C GLU A 60 -1.74 -2.51 16.74
N TRP A 61 -1.01 -3.19 15.86
CA TRP A 61 -1.07 -4.65 15.76
C TRP A 61 0.22 -5.36 16.19
N PHE A 62 1.37 -4.67 16.13
CA PHE A 62 2.66 -5.32 16.35
C PHE A 62 3.46 -4.75 17.52
N ALA A 63 2.95 -3.72 18.22
CA ALA A 63 3.50 -3.31 19.51
C ALA A 63 3.46 -4.49 20.49
N ASP A 64 4.63 -4.83 21.05
CA ASP A 64 4.85 -5.93 22.00
C ASP A 64 4.38 -7.32 21.53
N PHE A 65 4.17 -7.50 20.23
CA PHE A 65 3.82 -8.79 19.66
C PHE A 65 5.07 -9.53 19.17
N PHE A 66 5.30 -10.72 19.73
CA PHE A 66 6.39 -11.61 19.32
C PHE A 66 5.82 -12.93 18.81
N ALA A 67 5.94 -13.16 17.51
CA ALA A 67 5.52 -14.41 16.90
C ALA A 67 6.48 -15.55 17.28
N LYS A 68 5.95 -16.66 17.80
CA LYS A 68 6.72 -17.87 18.13
C LYS A 68 6.97 -18.76 16.92
N ASN A 69 6.14 -18.63 15.89
CA ASN A 69 6.24 -19.38 14.65
C ASN A 69 5.59 -18.60 13.49
N ARG A 70 5.78 -19.13 12.28
CA ARG A 70 5.26 -18.52 11.04
C ARG A 70 3.74 -18.41 11.02
N GLU A 71 3.03 -19.43 11.52
CA GLU A 71 1.56 -19.46 11.48
C GLU A 71 0.96 -18.34 12.33
N GLN A 72 1.53 -18.10 13.52
CA GLN A 72 1.10 -17.00 14.39
C GLN A 72 1.38 -15.64 13.76
N LEU A 73 2.50 -15.48 13.04
CA LEU A 73 2.81 -14.26 12.32
C LEU A 73 1.81 -14.02 11.18
N LEU A 74 1.51 -15.06 10.38
CA LEU A 74 0.56 -14.98 9.28
C LEU A 74 -0.85 -14.63 9.77
N ASP A 75 -1.36 -15.32 10.79
CA ASP A 75 -2.68 -15.01 11.38
C ASP A 75 -2.75 -13.56 11.89
N ARG A 76 -1.67 -13.05 12.52
CA ARG A 76 -1.63 -11.66 12.97
C ARG A 76 -1.64 -10.67 11.81
N ILE A 77 -0.85 -10.93 10.76
CA ILE A 77 -0.79 -10.10 9.55
C ILE A 77 -2.16 -10.09 8.87
N ASP A 78 -2.80 -11.24 8.68
CA ASP A 78 -4.10 -11.33 8.02
C ASP A 78 -5.16 -10.51 8.76
N ARG A 79 -5.21 -10.60 10.09
CA ARG A 79 -6.12 -9.80 10.91
C ARG A 79 -5.83 -8.30 10.82
N ALA A 80 -4.54 -7.92 10.85
CA ALA A 80 -4.14 -6.52 10.73
C ALA A 80 -4.50 -5.93 9.35
N LEU A 81 -4.27 -6.69 8.28
CA LEU A 81 -4.63 -6.29 6.92
C LEU A 81 -6.14 -6.19 6.75
N LEU A 82 -6.91 -7.17 7.24
CA LEU A 82 -8.37 -7.11 7.23
C LEU A 82 -8.89 -5.89 8.00
N TRP A 83 -8.29 -5.59 9.16
CA TRP A 83 -8.66 -4.41 9.93
C TRP A 83 -8.39 -3.11 9.18
N VAL A 84 -7.25 -2.99 8.48
CA VAL A 84 -6.98 -1.82 7.62
C VAL A 84 -7.94 -1.77 6.44
N MET A 85 -8.24 -2.88 5.78
CA MET A 85 -9.17 -2.90 4.65
C MET A 85 -10.59 -2.48 5.05
N ASN A 86 -11.01 -2.76 6.28
CA ASN A 86 -12.35 -2.44 6.80
C ASN A 86 -12.50 -1.02 7.36
N ARG A 87 -11.53 -0.12 7.13
CA ARG A 87 -11.55 1.29 7.59
C ARG A 87 -11.19 2.32 6.52
N PRO A 88 -11.83 2.29 5.33
CA PRO A 88 -11.43 3.12 4.19
C PRO A 88 -11.43 4.62 4.49
N ASP A 89 -12.41 5.13 5.26
CA ASP A 89 -12.52 6.56 5.56
C ASP A 89 -11.41 7.07 6.51
N ASP A 90 -10.97 6.23 7.45
CA ASP A 90 -9.86 6.55 8.34
C ASP A 90 -8.52 6.40 7.62
N ASN A 91 -8.41 5.44 6.69
CA ASN A 91 -7.22 5.29 5.86
C ASN A 91 -6.99 6.53 4.97
N GLN A 92 -8.06 7.12 4.43
CA GLN A 92 -7.94 8.36 3.66
C GLN A 92 -7.32 9.49 4.49
N ARG A 93 -7.71 9.63 5.77
CA ARG A 93 -7.14 10.60 6.70
C ARG A 93 -5.71 10.23 7.10
N THR A 94 -5.42 8.95 7.32
CA THR A 94 -4.08 8.47 7.69
C THR A 94 -3.06 8.72 6.56
N CYS A 95 -3.50 8.51 5.31
CA CYS A 95 -2.69 8.64 4.10
C CYS A 95 -2.65 10.06 3.52
N SER A 96 -3.35 11.04 4.10
CA SER A 96 -3.34 12.39 3.56
C SER A 96 -1.96 13.01 3.70
N LEU A 97 -1.41 13.49 2.58
CA LEU A 97 -0.21 14.32 2.60
C LEU A 97 -0.56 15.68 3.20
N GLU A 98 0.20 16.13 4.18
CA GLU A 98 0.08 17.49 4.68
C GLU A 98 0.38 18.45 3.53
N ARG A 99 -0.47 19.46 3.35
CA ARG A 99 -0.15 20.55 2.43
C ARG A 99 1.07 21.26 2.99
N PHE A 100 2.17 21.21 2.27
CA PHE A 100 3.26 22.17 2.46
C PHE A 100 2.67 23.56 2.19
N THR A 101 2.36 24.29 3.28
CA THR A 101 1.98 25.70 3.26
C THR A 101 3.17 26.58 3.00
#